data_AF-Q1ITB4-F1
#
_entry.id   AF-Q1ITB4-F1
#
_cell.length_a   1.000
_cell.length_b   1.000
_cell.length_c   1.000
_cell.angle_alpha   90.00
_cell.angle_beta   90.00
_cell.angle_gamma   90.00
#
_symmetry.space_group_name_H-M   'P 1'
#
loop_
_entity.id
_entity.type
_entity.pdbx_description
1 polymer ?
#
loop_
_entity_poly.entity_id
_entity_poly.type
_entity_poly.pdbx_seq_one_letter_code
_entity_poly.pdbx_strand_id
1 'polypeptide(L)'
;MKTLLLAGLLIIGGCGVFAQTGGKAAPTISNQSNAPDGARLFAVNCGRCHRPPDQLSPKIAGSVLRHMRVRAMLSKEDEQAILKYLAP
;
A
#
# COMPACT_ATOMS: atom_id res chain seq x y z
N MET A 1 42.03 -19.51 -13.99
CA MET A 1 42.73 -18.90 -12.83
C MET A 1 41.63 -18.21 -12.00
N LYS A 2 40.84 -18.86 -11.13
CA LYS A 2 41.03 -19.96 -10.17
C LYS A 2 41.57 -19.49 -8.80
N THR A 3 40.70 -18.81 -8.05
CA THR A 3 40.68 -18.62 -6.58
C THR A 3 39.23 -18.23 -6.23
N LEU A 4 38.25 -19.05 -5.84
CA LEU A 4 38.16 -20.28 -5.04
C LEU A 4 38.69 -20.14 -3.60
N LEU A 5 37.73 -20.27 -2.66
CA LEU A 5 37.83 -20.74 -1.26
C LEU A 5 38.23 -19.64 -0.23
N LEU A 6 37.67 -19.53 0.98
CA LEU A 6 36.94 -20.50 1.79
C LEU A 6 36.24 -19.83 3.01
N ALA A 7 35.19 -20.50 3.50
CA ALA A 7 34.72 -20.58 4.89
C ALA A 7 33.90 -19.40 5.45
N GLY A 8 32.72 -19.58 6.04
CA GLY A 8 32.09 -20.80 6.55
C GLY A 8 31.83 -20.64 8.05
N LEU A 9 30.58 -20.39 8.43
CA LEU A 9 30.06 -20.86 9.71
C LEU A 9 28.54 -20.97 9.65
N LEU A 10 28.11 -22.19 9.33
CA LEU A 10 26.80 -22.73 9.65
C LEU A 10 26.64 -22.71 11.18
N ILE A 11 25.77 -21.84 11.70
CA ILE A 11 25.23 -22.03 13.05
C ILE A 11 24.00 -22.92 12.91
N ILE A 12 24.26 -24.21 13.14
CA ILE A 12 23.28 -25.22 13.51
C ILE A 12 22.85 -24.89 14.93
N GLY A 13 21.56 -24.68 15.17
CA GLY A 13 21.07 -24.42 16.53
C GLY A 13 19.56 -24.44 16.66
N GLY A 14 19.01 -25.61 17.02
CA GLY A 14 17.82 -25.67 17.86
C GLY A 14 16.57 -26.27 17.23
N CYS A 15 16.45 -27.60 17.29
CA CYS A 15 15.14 -28.25 17.41
C CYS A 15 14.52 -27.86 18.76
N GLY A 16 13.66 -26.85 18.76
CA GLY A 16 12.75 -26.56 19.87
C GLY A 16 11.33 -26.93 19.46
N VAL A 17 10.90 -28.16 19.74
CA VAL A 17 9.50 -28.56 19.64
C VAL A 17 8.78 -27.97 20.87
N PHE A 18 8.33 -26.71 20.76
CA PHE A 18 7.36 -26.16 21.71
C PHE A 18 5.96 -26.47 21.22
N ALA A 19 5.35 -27.47 21.84
CA ALA A 19 3.91 -27.63 21.85
C ALA A 19 3.26 -26.38 22.47
N GLN A 20 2.51 -25.62 21.67
CA GLN A 20 1.57 -24.62 22.18
C GLN A 20 0.16 -24.99 21.71
N THR A 21 -0.52 -25.76 22.54
CA THR A 21 -1.98 -25.79 22.60
C THR A 21 -2.45 -24.49 23.24
N GLY A 22 -2.85 -23.52 22.43
CA GLY A 22 -3.35 -22.25 22.89
C GLY A 22 -4.28 -21.64 21.86
N GLY A 23 -5.58 -21.92 21.97
CA GLY A 23 -6.61 -21.24 21.22
C GLY A 23 -6.58 -19.74 21.54
N LYS A 24 -5.97 -18.96 20.66
CA LYS A 24 -6.21 -17.52 20.53
C LYS A 24 -6.99 -17.32 19.25
N ALA A 25 -8.15 -16.69 19.37
CA ALA A 25 -8.95 -16.25 18.23
C ALA A 25 -8.03 -15.67 17.16
N ALA A 26 -8.14 -16.19 15.95
CA ALA A 26 -7.36 -15.74 14.82
C ALA A 26 -7.49 -14.21 14.73
N PRO A 27 -6.38 -13.45 14.62
CA PRO A 27 -6.52 -12.08 14.19
C PRO A 27 -7.23 -12.15 12.84
N THR A 28 -8.38 -11.51 12.72
CA THR A 28 -8.92 -11.16 11.42
C THR A 28 -7.83 -10.35 10.74
N ILE A 29 -7.03 -11.03 9.90
CA ILE A 29 -6.17 -10.39 8.92
C ILE A 29 -7.15 -9.61 8.07
N SER A 30 -7.37 -8.36 8.45
CA SER A 30 -8.07 -7.42 7.62
C SER A 30 -7.26 -7.42 6.34
N ASN A 31 -7.85 -7.92 5.25
CA ASN A 31 -7.20 -8.09 3.96
C ASN A 31 -6.97 -6.70 3.30
N GLN A 32 -6.39 -5.77 4.06
CA GLN A 32 -5.99 -4.43 3.65
C GLN A 32 -4.79 -4.49 2.68
N SER A 33 -4.13 -5.64 2.57
CA SER A 33 -2.98 -5.83 1.69
C SER A 33 -3.31 -5.66 0.20
N ASN A 34 -4.59 -5.70 -0.19
CA ASN A 34 -5.01 -5.54 -1.59
C ASN A 34 -5.82 -4.26 -1.86
N ALA A 35 -6.07 -3.42 -0.85
CA ALA A 35 -6.76 -2.16 -1.08
C ALA A 35 -5.84 -1.20 -1.85
N PRO A 36 -6.33 -0.46 -2.85
CA PRO A 36 -5.50 0.49 -3.57
C PRO A 36 -4.96 1.56 -2.63
N ASP A 37 -3.64 1.74 -2.62
CA ASP A 37 -2.97 2.78 -1.85
C ASP A 37 -3.20 4.17 -2.49
N GLY A 38 -4.11 4.94 -1.90
CA GLY A 38 -4.49 6.27 -2.37
C GLY A 38 -3.32 7.27 -2.40
N ALA A 39 -2.37 7.18 -1.48
CA ALA A 39 -1.22 8.08 -1.43
C ALA A 39 -0.30 7.84 -2.63
N ARG A 40 0.01 6.57 -2.90
CA ARG A 40 0.78 6.17 -4.08
C ARG A 40 0.05 6.54 -5.37
N LEU A 41 -1.25 6.29 -5.47
CA LEU A 41 -2.05 6.62 -6.65
C LEU A 41 -2.09 8.13 -6.90
N PHE A 42 -2.19 8.95 -5.85
CA PHE A 42 -2.10 10.40 -5.95
C PHE A 42 -0.72 10.84 -6.48
N ALA A 43 0.37 10.30 -5.94
CA ALA A 43 1.73 10.64 -6.37
C ALA A 43 2.00 10.26 -7.85
N VAL A 44 1.39 9.17 -8.33
CA VAL A 44 1.57 8.70 -9.72
C VAL A 44 0.71 9.47 -10.72
N ASN A 45 -0.54 9.78 -10.37
CA ASN A 45 -1.51 10.31 -11.33
C ASN A 45 -1.74 11.82 -11.23
N CYS A 46 -1.46 12.44 -10.07
CA CYS A 46 -1.69 13.86 -9.84
C CYS A 46 -0.38 14.66 -9.99
N GLY A 47 -0.49 15.98 -10.23
CA GLY A 47 0.69 16.84 -10.40
C GLY A 47 1.33 16.80 -11.79
N ARG A 48 1.01 15.80 -12.62
CA ARG A 48 1.57 15.65 -13.97
C ARG A 48 1.13 16.74 -14.96
N CYS A 49 -0.15 17.14 -14.90
CA CYS A 49 -0.72 18.10 -15.85
C CYS A 49 -0.87 19.51 -15.26
N HIS A 50 -1.07 19.60 -13.94
CA HIS A 50 -1.16 20.86 -13.20
C HIS A 50 -0.82 20.57 -11.73
N ARG A 51 -0.45 21.61 -10.98
CA ARG A 51 -0.27 21.49 -9.53
C ARG A 51 -1.60 21.09 -8.88
N PRO A 52 -1.64 20.09 -8.00
CA PRO A 52 -2.83 19.80 -7.21
C PRO A 52 -3.10 20.95 -6.24
N PRO A 53 -4.36 21.33 -6.03
CA PRO A 53 -4.73 22.35 -5.05
C PRO A 53 -4.35 21.92 -3.61
N ASP A 54 -3.87 22.87 -2.81
CA ASP A 54 -3.29 22.58 -1.48
C ASP A 54 -4.37 22.27 -0.41
N GLN A 55 -5.60 22.75 -0.56
CA GLN A 55 -6.70 22.52 0.39
C GLN A 55 -8.05 22.37 -0.33
N LEU A 56 -8.67 21.19 -0.19
CA LEU A 56 -10.05 20.94 -0.61
C LEU A 56 -10.88 20.49 0.59
N SER A 57 -12.12 20.98 0.68
CA SER A 57 -13.10 20.33 1.53
C SER A 57 -13.44 18.94 0.97
N PRO A 58 -13.83 17.96 1.82
CA PRO A 58 -14.16 16.60 1.36
C PRO A 58 -15.22 16.57 0.25
N LYS A 59 -16.22 17.46 0.32
CA LYS A 59 -17.29 17.56 -0.68
C LYS A 59 -16.77 18.03 -2.04
N ILE A 60 -15.86 19.00 -2.04
CA ILE A 60 -15.26 19.52 -3.27
C ILE A 60 -14.29 18.48 -3.85
N ALA A 61 -13.50 17.81 -2.99
CA ALA A 61 -12.59 16.73 -3.40
C ALA A 61 -13.31 15.64 -4.18
N GLY A 62 -14.48 15.21 -3.71
CA GLY A 62 -15.29 14.23 -4.43
C GLY A 62 -15.73 14.70 -5.83
N SER A 63 -16.15 15.96 -5.98
CA SER A 63 -16.53 16.50 -7.30
C SER A 63 -15.35 16.62 -8.25
N VAL A 64 -14.20 17.09 -7.74
CA VAL A 64 -12.97 17.22 -8.53
C VAL A 64 -12.46 15.84 -8.96
N LEU A 65 -12.43 14.86 -8.05
CA LEU A 65 -11.96 13.51 -8.38
C LEU A 65 -12.87 12.79 -9.38
N ARG A 66 -14.19 12.96 -9.32
CA ARG A 66 -15.10 12.44 -10.36
C ARG A 66 -14.78 13.01 -11.74
N HIS A 67 -14.43 14.30 -11.83
CA HIS A 67 -13.99 14.92 -13.08
C HIS A 67 -12.60 14.40 -13.50
N MET A 68 -11.67 14.30 -12.56
CA MET A 68 -10.33 13.78 -12.79
C MET A 68 -10.31 12.30 -13.15
N ARG A 69 -11.33 11.51 -12.78
CA ARG A 69 -11.46 10.12 -13.23
C ARG A 69 -11.39 10.03 -14.76
N VAL A 70 -12.08 10.93 -15.46
CA VAL A 70 -12.06 10.98 -16.92
C VAL A 70 -10.77 11.63 -17.44
N ARG A 71 -10.33 12.73 -16.81
CA ARG A 71 -9.20 13.53 -17.32
C ARG A 71 -7.82 12.92 -17.07
N ALA A 72 -7.67 12.22 -15.95
CA ALA A 72 -6.46 11.53 -15.53
C ALA A 72 -6.56 10.00 -15.71
N MET A 73 -7.61 9.53 -16.39
CA MET A 73 -7.84 8.11 -16.70
C MET A 73 -7.79 7.19 -15.46
N LEU A 74 -8.38 7.64 -14.35
CA LEU A 74 -8.47 6.84 -13.14
C LEU A 74 -9.57 5.78 -13.28
N SER A 75 -9.37 4.61 -12.69
CA SER A 75 -10.49 3.70 -12.42
C SER A 75 -11.41 4.30 -11.34
N LYS A 76 -12.60 3.71 -11.16
CA LYS A 76 -13.50 4.14 -10.08
C LYS A 76 -12.88 3.81 -8.71
N GLU A 77 -12.16 2.71 -8.63
CA GLU A 77 -11.50 2.22 -7.44
C GLU A 77 -10.33 3.15 -7.05
N ASP A 78 -9.53 3.58 -8.03
CA ASP A 78 -8.44 4.54 -7.80
C ASP A 78 -8.97 5.91 -7.38
N GLU A 79 -10.06 6.39 -8.01
CA GLU A 79 -10.73 7.63 -7.61
C GLU A 79 -11.10 7.61 -6.12
N GLN A 80 -11.72 6.52 -5.66
CA GLN A 80 -12.16 6.40 -4.26
C GLN A 80 -10.99 6.24 -3.29
N ALA A 81 -9.95 5.52 -3.68
CA ALA A 81 -8.74 5.41 -2.88
C ALA A 81 -8.04 6.76 -2.69
N ILE A 82 -7.93 7.54 -3.77
CA ILE A 82 -7.38 8.90 -3.71
C ILE A 82 -8.29 9.80 -2.88
N LEU A 83 -9.63 9.70 -3.01
CA LEU A 83 -10.57 10.50 -2.21
C LEU A 83 -10.38 10.23 -0.72
N LYS A 84 -10.28 8.96 -0.32
CA LYS A 84 -10.05 8.56 1.08
C LYS A 84 -8.70 9.06 1.61
N TYR A 85 -7.68 9.13 0.75
CA TYR A 85 -6.39 9.69 1.13
C TYR A 85 -6.45 11.21 1.34
N LEU A 86 -7.15 11.94 0.46
CA LEU A 86 -7.27 13.41 0.54
C LEU A 86 -8.24 13.88 1.62
N ALA A 87 -9.25 13.07 1.96
CA ALA A 87 -10.30 13.38 2.91
C ALA A 87 -10.67 12.13 3.73
N PRO A 88 -9.83 11.76 4.73
CA PRO A 88 -10.07 10.60 5.59
C PRO A 88 -11.28 10.76 6.52
#